data_AF-A0AAV6HJ66-F1
#
_entry.id   AF-A0AAV6HJ66-F1
#
_cell.length_a   1.000
_cell.length_b   1.000
_cell.length_c   1.000
_cell.angle_alpha   90.00
_cell.angle_beta   90.00
_cell.angle_gamma   90.00
#
_symmetry.space_group_name_H-M   'P 1'
#
loop_
_entity.id
_entity.type
_entity.pdbx_description
1 polymer ?
#
loop_
_entity_poly.entity_id
_entity_poly.type
_entity_poly.pdbx_seq_one_letter_code
_entity_poly.pdbx_strand_id
1 'polypeptide(L)'
;MAIAPSGTLVELHPKFARNLLCQASNGHLRHRFEGIALAYLGLHKMALTLTDRVIGAIIGSAVADAAAQPLHWVYDQQKLSSLLSQDSPPEFRPESANPFYRRATGNQSCYGDQAYVLLESLSECKGLNTDDLKQRTYKFFGPGSEYDTPVNDPYREKGGPRPQLPIEGPWRHASIKGFIKNVDAGKENTGCEEDNQIDGIAKLAPIVALYAGKPDMLEKVEDAVRVTQNNDLCVAETLAAARFLEHFILKAADPAAFDCVIAQLNDPKRKNSQELDKAVAGHLYQVKEQLSKTPKELIPTVFTNA
;
A
#
# COMPACT_ATOMS: atom_id res chain seq x y z
N MET A 1 -9.28 13.85 0.17
CA MET A 1 -9.70 12.60 0.81
C MET A 1 -11.17 12.75 1.10
N ALA A 2 -11.98 12.58 0.06
CA ALA A 2 -13.43 12.54 0.18
C ALA A 2 -13.78 11.08 0.44
N ILE A 3 -14.33 10.82 1.62
CA ILE A 3 -14.93 9.54 1.95
C ILE A 3 -16.26 9.53 1.19
N ALA A 4 -16.33 8.74 0.11
CA ALA A 4 -17.62 8.33 -0.45
C ALA A 4 -18.05 7.04 0.27
N PRO A 5 -19.25 7.00 0.86
CA PRO A 5 -19.76 5.81 1.49
C PRO A 5 -20.34 4.85 0.44
N SER A 6 -20.40 3.58 0.82
CA SER A 6 -21.12 2.47 0.20
C SER A 6 -20.47 1.81 -1.02
N GLY A 7 -19.77 0.70 -0.75
CA GLY A 7 -19.73 -0.41 -1.68
C GLY A 7 -21.13 -1.02 -1.81
N THR A 8 -21.64 -1.07 -3.03
CA THR A 8 -22.89 -1.76 -3.35
C THR A 8 -22.56 -3.19 -3.73
N LEU A 9 -22.55 -4.08 -2.73
CA LEU A 9 -22.94 -5.47 -2.93
C LEU A 9 -24.41 -5.47 -3.36
N VAL A 10 -24.74 -6.26 -4.38
CA VAL A 10 -26.09 -6.44 -4.95
C VAL A 10 -27.17 -6.34 -3.87
N GLU A 11 -27.91 -5.24 -3.88
CA GLU A 11 -29.00 -4.98 -2.95
C GLU A 11 -30.12 -6.01 -3.13
N LEU A 12 -30.33 -6.85 -2.12
CA LEU A 12 -31.71 -7.17 -1.75
C LEU A 12 -32.31 -5.89 -1.15
N HIS A 13 -32.95 -5.12 -2.02
CA HIS A 13 -33.51 -3.79 -1.79
C HIS A 13 -34.15 -3.64 -0.39
N PRO A 14 -33.88 -2.55 0.37
CA PRO A 14 -34.45 -2.29 1.70
C PRO A 14 -35.99 -2.21 1.77
N LYS A 15 -36.68 -2.27 0.62
CA LYS A 15 -38.14 -2.37 0.53
C LYS A 15 -38.64 -3.79 0.79
N PHE A 16 -37.82 -4.82 0.61
CA PHE A 16 -38.24 -6.20 0.83
C PHE A 16 -38.39 -6.53 2.33
N ALA A 17 -37.44 -6.06 3.16
CA ALA A 17 -37.54 -6.16 4.61
C ALA A 17 -38.69 -5.31 5.20
N ARG A 18 -38.95 -4.12 4.63
CA ARG A 18 -40.12 -3.30 5.00
C ARG A 18 -41.45 -3.93 4.58
N ASN A 19 -41.53 -4.60 3.43
CA ASN A 19 -42.75 -5.29 2.98
C ASN A 19 -43.09 -6.52 3.83
N LEU A 20 -42.08 -7.25 4.35
CA LEU A 20 -42.30 -8.32 5.31
C LEU A 20 -42.86 -7.82 6.66
N LEU A 21 -42.44 -6.62 7.10
CA LEU A 21 -42.98 -5.98 8.30
C LEU A 21 -44.37 -5.35 8.10
N CYS A 22 -44.73 -4.99 6.85
CA CYS A 22 -46.01 -4.36 6.54
C CYS A 22 -47.16 -5.38 6.30
N GLN A 23 -46.85 -6.66 6.02
CA GLN A 23 -47.85 -7.72 5.85
C GLN A 23 -48.15 -8.53 7.12
N ALA A 24 -47.47 -8.29 8.24
CA ALA A 24 -47.72 -8.98 9.50
C ALA A 24 -48.66 -8.17 10.41
N SER A 25 -49.96 -8.11 10.06
CA SER A 25 -51.02 -7.53 10.88
C SER A 25 -51.48 -8.43 12.04
N ASN A 26 -50.66 -9.39 12.48
CA ASN A 26 -50.92 -10.23 13.65
C ASN A 26 -49.72 -10.21 14.61
N GLY A 27 -49.96 -9.70 15.83
CA GLY A 27 -48.94 -9.43 16.86
C GLY A 27 -48.10 -10.62 17.32
N HIS A 28 -48.44 -11.85 16.93
CA HIS A 28 -47.72 -13.07 17.32
C HIS A 28 -46.50 -13.40 16.45
N LEU A 29 -46.37 -12.81 15.24
CA LEU A 29 -45.23 -13.04 14.34
C LEU A 29 -44.12 -11.97 14.47
N ARG A 30 -44.42 -10.81 15.06
CA ARG A 30 -43.52 -9.66 15.15
C ARG A 30 -42.24 -9.96 15.96
N HIS A 31 -42.38 -10.67 17.08
CA HIS A 31 -41.24 -11.05 17.93
C HIS A 31 -40.29 -12.08 17.28
N ARG A 32 -40.80 -12.96 16.41
CA ARG A 32 -39.95 -13.93 15.69
C ARG A 32 -39.15 -13.27 14.56
N PHE A 33 -39.73 -12.28 13.88
CA PHE A 33 -39.03 -11.54 12.82
C PHE A 33 -38.06 -10.48 13.36
N GLU A 34 -38.36 -9.83 14.49
CA GLU A 34 -37.40 -8.98 15.19
C GLU A 34 -36.19 -9.78 15.69
N GLY A 35 -36.40 -10.99 16.23
CA GLY A 35 -35.31 -11.89 16.63
C GLY A 35 -34.42 -12.31 15.45
N ILE A 36 -34.99 -12.58 14.28
CA ILE A 36 -34.24 -12.93 13.06
C ILE A 36 -33.53 -11.71 12.47
N ALA A 37 -34.17 -10.53 12.45
CA ALA A 37 -33.54 -9.30 11.97
C ALA A 37 -32.43 -8.80 12.90
N LEU A 38 -32.58 -8.93 14.22
CA LEU A 38 -31.53 -8.67 15.20
C LEU A 38 -30.43 -9.72 15.17
N ALA A 39 -30.73 -10.98 14.87
CA ALA A 39 -29.72 -11.99 14.59
C ALA A 39 -28.97 -11.69 13.29
N TYR A 40 -29.64 -11.22 12.24
CA TYR A 40 -29.04 -10.82 10.96
C TYR A 40 -28.19 -9.54 11.08
N LEU A 41 -28.66 -8.55 11.85
CA LEU A 41 -27.93 -7.32 12.19
C LEU A 41 -26.78 -7.61 13.18
N GLY A 42 -26.94 -8.57 14.08
CA GLY A 42 -25.90 -9.06 14.99
C GLY A 42 -24.82 -9.89 14.29
N LEU A 43 -25.19 -10.64 13.24
CA LEU A 43 -24.27 -11.35 12.34
C LEU A 43 -23.43 -10.41 11.47
N HIS A 44 -23.88 -9.16 11.24
CA HIS A 44 -23.17 -8.16 10.43
C HIS A 44 -22.23 -7.22 11.23
N LYS A 45 -22.02 -7.49 12.52
CA LYS A 45 -20.97 -6.85 13.32
C LYS A 45 -20.08 -7.87 14.02
N MET A 46 -19.73 -8.97 13.34
CA MET A 46 -18.57 -9.72 13.80
C MET A 46 -17.34 -8.85 13.62
N ALA A 47 -16.65 -8.54 14.72
CA ALA A 47 -15.34 -7.94 14.64
C ALA A 47 -14.45 -8.84 13.77
N LEU A 48 -13.81 -8.26 12.75
CA LEU A 48 -12.89 -8.99 11.89
C LEU A 48 -11.89 -9.76 12.75
N THR A 49 -11.61 -11.02 12.41
CA THR A 49 -10.60 -11.80 13.11
C THR A 49 -9.19 -11.25 12.81
N LEU A 50 -8.19 -11.69 13.57
CA LEU A 50 -6.79 -11.40 13.24
C LEU A 50 -6.47 -11.88 11.81
N THR A 51 -6.90 -13.11 11.47
CA THR A 51 -6.72 -13.69 10.14
C THR A 51 -7.35 -12.85 9.04
N ASP A 52 -8.57 -12.34 9.25
CA ASP A 52 -9.24 -11.48 8.26
C ASP A 52 -8.46 -10.19 8.02
N ARG A 53 -7.85 -9.61 9.08
CA ARG A 53 -7.05 -8.38 8.95
C ARG A 53 -5.69 -8.63 8.29
N VAL A 54 -5.07 -9.78 8.57
CA VAL A 54 -3.83 -10.23 7.88
C VAL A 54 -4.09 -10.41 6.38
N ILE A 55 -5.16 -11.14 6.04
CA ILE A 55 -5.57 -11.33 4.63
C ILE A 55 -5.95 -9.99 4.00
N GLY A 56 -6.72 -9.17 4.72
CA GLY A 56 -7.14 -7.85 4.26
C GLY A 56 -5.98 -6.88 4.00
N ALA A 57 -4.89 -6.96 4.78
CA ALA A 57 -3.70 -6.16 4.53
C ALA A 57 -3.03 -6.53 3.19
N ILE A 58 -2.88 -7.83 2.91
CA ILE A 58 -2.24 -8.32 1.68
C ILE A 58 -3.14 -8.02 0.46
N ILE A 59 -4.40 -8.46 0.51
CA ILE A 59 -5.35 -8.28 -0.61
C ILE A 59 -5.64 -6.79 -0.83
N GLY A 60 -5.85 -6.03 0.25
CA GLY A 60 -6.12 -4.60 0.17
C GLY A 60 -4.97 -3.83 -0.47
N SER A 61 -3.72 -4.17 -0.15
CA SER A 61 -2.54 -3.59 -0.79
C SER A 61 -2.48 -3.91 -2.28
N ALA A 62 -2.68 -5.17 -2.68
CA ALA A 62 -2.67 -5.58 -4.09
C ALA A 62 -3.82 -4.95 -4.91
N VAL A 63 -5.01 -4.85 -4.32
CA VAL A 63 -6.17 -4.21 -4.96
C VAL A 63 -5.95 -2.71 -5.08
N ALA A 64 -5.41 -2.06 -4.05
CA ALA A 64 -5.16 -0.62 -4.05
C ALA A 64 -4.13 -0.21 -5.12
N ASP A 65 -3.05 -0.98 -5.29
CA ASP A 65 -2.06 -0.72 -6.33
C ASP A 65 -2.67 -0.82 -7.73
N ALA A 66 -3.34 -1.94 -8.04
CA ALA A 66 -4.02 -2.12 -9.33
C ALA A 66 -5.11 -1.07 -9.59
N ALA A 67 -5.84 -0.66 -8.55
CA ALA A 67 -6.87 0.37 -8.62
C ALA A 67 -6.30 1.75 -8.95
N ALA A 68 -5.17 2.11 -8.33
CA ALA A 68 -4.56 3.43 -8.44
C ALA A 68 -3.61 3.57 -9.64
N GLN A 69 -3.05 2.46 -10.14
CA GLN A 69 -2.10 2.38 -11.25
C GLN A 69 -2.44 3.30 -12.46
N PRO A 70 -3.71 3.39 -12.91
CA PRO A 70 -4.08 4.25 -14.03
C PRO A 70 -3.90 5.75 -13.79
N LEU A 71 -3.80 6.20 -12.54
CA LEU A 71 -3.64 7.61 -12.13
C LEU A 71 -2.26 7.92 -11.55
N HIS A 72 -1.31 6.97 -11.53
CA HIS A 72 0.03 7.21 -10.98
C HIS A 72 0.67 8.46 -11.60
N TRP A 73 1.28 9.26 -10.72
CA TRP A 73 2.14 10.40 -11.07
C TRP A 73 1.48 11.50 -11.92
N VAL A 74 0.15 11.67 -11.80
CA VAL A 74 -0.52 12.90 -12.26
C VAL A 74 -0.30 14.01 -11.22
N TYR A 75 0.80 14.75 -11.37
CA TYR A 75 1.19 15.81 -10.42
C TYR A 75 0.43 17.13 -10.58
N ASP A 76 0.00 17.45 -11.80
CA ASP A 76 -0.76 18.66 -12.08
C ASP A 76 -2.12 18.59 -11.36
N GLN A 77 -2.32 19.49 -10.39
CA GLN A 77 -3.49 19.49 -9.52
C GLN A 77 -4.79 19.84 -10.26
N GLN A 78 -4.71 20.68 -11.30
CA GLN A 78 -5.88 21.03 -12.10
C GLN A 78 -6.29 19.86 -12.98
N LYS A 79 -5.31 19.21 -13.63
CA LYS A 79 -5.53 17.98 -14.41
C LYS A 79 -6.09 16.85 -13.54
N LEU A 80 -5.49 16.61 -12.36
CA LEU A 80 -5.99 15.60 -11.44
C LEU A 80 -7.43 15.93 -10.99
N SER A 81 -7.70 17.18 -10.61
CA SER A 81 -9.05 17.61 -10.23
C SER A 81 -10.07 17.39 -11.34
N SER A 82 -9.70 17.69 -12.59
CA SER A 82 -10.55 17.47 -13.76
C SER A 82 -10.82 15.99 -14.02
N LEU A 83 -9.82 15.12 -13.84
CA LEU A 83 -9.98 13.67 -13.98
C LEU A 83 -10.90 13.09 -12.89
N LEU A 84 -10.76 13.59 -11.66
CA LEU A 84 -11.56 13.17 -10.49
C LEU A 84 -12.99 13.72 -10.49
N SER A 85 -13.28 14.77 -11.27
CA SER A 85 -14.64 15.33 -11.41
C SER A 85 -15.49 14.65 -12.48
N GLN A 86 -14.92 13.70 -13.22
CA GLN A 86 -15.66 12.92 -14.22
C GLN A 86 -16.54 11.87 -13.52
N ASP A 87 -17.63 11.45 -14.17
CA ASP A 87 -18.55 10.42 -13.65
C ASP A 87 -17.95 9.01 -13.61
N SER A 88 -16.69 8.84 -14.05
CA SER A 88 -15.95 7.57 -13.95
C SER A 88 -15.24 7.46 -12.60
N PRO A 89 -15.31 6.31 -11.91
CA PRO A 89 -14.60 6.11 -10.65
C PRO A 89 -13.09 6.30 -10.86
N PRO A 90 -12.38 6.86 -9.86
CA PRO A 90 -10.93 7.05 -9.93
C PRO A 90 -10.15 5.72 -9.82
N GLU A 91 -10.71 4.72 -9.15
CA GLU A 91 -10.20 3.36 -9.13
C GLU A 91 -10.49 2.63 -10.45
N PHE A 92 -9.54 1.80 -10.90
CA PHE A 92 -9.68 0.94 -12.07
C PHE A 92 -10.17 1.70 -13.31
N ARG A 93 -9.62 2.90 -13.55
CA ARG A 93 -10.00 3.69 -14.72
C ARG A 93 -9.76 2.90 -16.01
N PRO A 94 -10.77 2.78 -16.89
CA PRO A 94 -10.59 2.09 -18.17
C PRO A 94 -9.54 2.74 -19.05
N GLU A 95 -9.50 4.07 -19.04
CA GLU A 95 -8.48 4.86 -19.73
C GLU A 95 -7.46 5.40 -18.72
N SER A 96 -6.21 4.96 -18.88
CA SER A 96 -5.09 5.38 -18.05
C SER A 96 -4.71 6.85 -18.32
N ALA A 97 -4.66 7.65 -17.26
CA ALA A 97 -4.17 9.03 -17.31
C ALA A 97 -2.71 9.17 -16.85
N ASN A 98 -2.07 8.07 -16.47
CA ASN A 98 -0.67 7.97 -16.09
C ASN A 98 0.21 8.63 -17.16
N PRO A 99 1.14 9.55 -16.85
CA PRO A 99 1.95 10.18 -17.88
C PRO A 99 3.19 9.37 -18.31
N PHE A 100 3.53 8.28 -17.62
CA PHE A 100 4.82 7.59 -17.76
C PHE A 100 4.72 6.23 -18.45
N TYR A 101 3.68 5.43 -18.17
CA TYR A 101 3.58 4.08 -18.72
C TYR A 101 2.13 3.63 -18.91
N ARG A 102 1.93 2.60 -19.74
CA ARG A 102 0.64 1.99 -20.05
C ARG A 102 0.66 0.50 -19.72
N ARG A 103 -0.23 0.08 -18.82
CA ARG A 103 -0.58 -1.33 -18.56
C ARG A 103 -2.09 -1.47 -18.62
N ALA A 104 -2.57 -2.69 -18.81
CA ALA A 104 -3.99 -2.98 -18.72
C ALA A 104 -4.50 -2.68 -17.31
N THR A 105 -5.64 -2.00 -17.22
CA THR A 105 -6.29 -1.71 -15.94
C THR A 105 -6.59 -2.99 -15.18
N GLY A 106 -6.24 -3.02 -13.89
CA GLY A 106 -6.31 -4.22 -13.05
C GLY A 106 -4.98 -4.97 -12.94
N ASN A 107 -4.00 -4.70 -13.81
CA ASN A 107 -2.64 -5.15 -13.58
C ASN A 107 -1.98 -4.35 -12.45
N GLN A 108 -1.03 -4.97 -11.78
CA GLN A 108 -0.18 -4.29 -10.80
C GLN A 108 0.68 -3.22 -11.46
N SER A 109 1.25 -2.33 -10.67
CA SER A 109 2.40 -1.51 -11.00
C SER A 109 3.69 -2.21 -10.54
N CYS A 110 4.85 -1.58 -10.75
CA CYS A 110 6.11 -2.09 -10.20
C CYS A 110 6.13 -2.11 -8.66
N TYR A 111 5.26 -1.36 -7.97
CA TYR A 111 5.10 -1.48 -6.52
C TYR A 111 4.40 -2.79 -6.15
N GLY A 112 3.24 -3.06 -6.76
CA GLY A 112 2.48 -4.28 -6.53
C GLY A 112 3.24 -5.54 -6.92
N ASP A 113 3.99 -5.51 -8.03
CA ASP A 113 4.81 -6.63 -8.45
C ASP A 113 5.97 -6.91 -7.47
N GLN A 114 6.57 -5.86 -6.86
CA GLN A 114 7.55 -6.06 -5.79
C GLN A 114 6.92 -6.69 -4.54
N ALA A 115 5.70 -6.28 -4.18
CA ALA A 115 4.95 -6.88 -3.08
C ALA A 115 4.61 -8.35 -3.35
N TYR A 116 4.25 -8.68 -4.59
CA TYR A 116 3.99 -10.05 -5.02
C TYR A 116 5.23 -10.94 -4.89
N VAL A 117 6.38 -10.49 -5.40
CA VAL A 117 7.65 -11.25 -5.29
C VAL A 117 8.03 -11.48 -3.83
N LEU A 118 7.85 -10.47 -2.96
CA LEU A 118 8.06 -10.62 -1.53
C LEU A 118 7.11 -11.66 -0.92
N LEU A 119 5.81 -11.59 -1.23
CA LEU A 119 4.82 -12.55 -0.76
C LEU A 119 5.16 -13.99 -1.18
N GLU A 120 5.55 -14.18 -2.45
CA GLU A 120 5.94 -15.49 -2.99
C GLU A 120 7.15 -16.04 -2.23
N SER A 121 8.22 -15.25 -2.07
CA SER A 121 9.42 -15.66 -1.33
C SER A 121 9.09 -16.06 0.11
N LEU A 122 8.31 -15.25 0.82
CA LEU A 122 7.89 -15.51 2.20
C LEU A 122 7.06 -16.80 2.32
N SER A 123 6.17 -17.05 1.36
CA SER A 123 5.32 -18.25 1.32
C SER A 123 6.15 -19.51 1.11
N GLU A 124 7.02 -19.50 0.11
CA GLU A 124 7.86 -20.66 -0.25
C GLU A 124 8.91 -20.96 0.82
N CYS A 125 9.53 -19.93 1.40
CA CYS A 125 10.57 -20.07 2.42
C CYS A 125 10.02 -20.20 3.85
N LYS A 126 8.71 -20.01 4.07
CA LYS A 126 8.05 -20.00 5.39
C LYS A 126 8.65 -18.98 6.36
N GLY A 127 9.07 -17.84 5.84
CA GLY A 127 9.82 -16.80 6.55
C GLY A 127 10.66 -15.97 5.59
N LEU A 128 11.27 -14.91 6.11
CA LEU A 128 12.19 -14.11 5.31
C LEU A 128 13.46 -14.91 5.00
N ASN A 129 13.75 -15.05 3.71
CA ASN A 129 15.04 -15.48 3.19
C ASN A 129 15.50 -14.44 2.16
N THR A 130 16.51 -13.64 2.53
CA THR A 130 16.99 -12.54 1.69
C THR A 130 17.67 -13.03 0.41
N ASP A 131 18.30 -14.22 0.43
CA ASP A 131 18.92 -14.79 -0.77
C ASP A 131 17.87 -15.26 -1.78
N ASP A 132 16.82 -15.95 -1.33
CA ASP A 132 15.70 -16.32 -2.20
C ASP A 132 14.97 -15.08 -2.73
N LEU A 133 14.74 -14.06 -1.88
CA LEU A 133 14.12 -12.80 -2.29
C LEU A 133 14.96 -12.07 -3.36
N LYS A 134 16.29 -12.02 -3.21
CA LYS A 134 17.20 -11.47 -4.23
C LYS A 134 17.06 -12.23 -5.55
N GLN A 135 17.11 -13.56 -5.51
CA GLN A 135 17.03 -14.39 -6.72
C GLN A 135 15.69 -14.23 -7.45
N ARG A 136 14.57 -14.23 -6.72
CA ARG A 136 13.24 -14.03 -7.31
C ARG A 136 13.06 -12.63 -7.86
N THR A 137 13.53 -11.61 -7.14
CA THR A 137 13.49 -10.22 -7.62
C THR A 137 14.29 -10.08 -8.91
N TYR A 138 15.50 -10.63 -8.96
CA TYR A 138 16.33 -10.59 -10.17
C TYR A 138 15.67 -11.35 -11.33
N LYS A 139 15.09 -12.52 -11.08
CA LYS A 139 14.35 -13.28 -12.10
C LYS A 139 13.11 -12.53 -12.62
N PHE A 140 12.34 -11.91 -11.74
CA PHE A 140 11.08 -11.25 -12.09
C PHE A 140 11.31 -9.94 -12.86
N PHE A 141 12.31 -9.16 -12.46
CA PHE A 141 12.55 -7.82 -13.00
C PHE A 141 13.77 -7.71 -13.92
N GLY A 142 14.63 -8.73 -13.99
CA GLY A 142 15.91 -8.71 -14.70
C GLY A 142 15.81 -9.07 -16.19
N PRO A 143 16.91 -9.52 -16.81
CA PRO A 143 16.98 -9.81 -18.23
C PRO A 143 15.90 -10.81 -18.71
N GLY A 144 15.27 -10.53 -19.84
CA GLY A 144 14.23 -11.37 -20.44
C GLY A 144 12.83 -11.27 -19.80
N SER A 145 12.65 -10.43 -18.78
CA SER A 145 11.34 -10.13 -18.18
C SER A 145 10.52 -9.12 -19.00
N GLU A 146 9.24 -8.94 -18.67
CA GLU A 146 8.42 -7.86 -19.25
C GLU A 146 8.98 -6.45 -18.96
N TYR A 147 9.81 -6.33 -17.92
CA TYR A 147 10.48 -5.09 -17.56
C TYR A 147 11.72 -4.82 -18.42
N ASP A 148 12.23 -5.82 -19.15
CA ASP A 148 13.47 -5.74 -19.91
C ASP A 148 13.28 -5.03 -21.25
N THR A 149 13.08 -3.73 -21.16
CA THR A 149 12.88 -2.84 -22.32
C THR A 149 13.99 -1.80 -22.39
N PRO A 150 14.28 -1.22 -23.57
CA PRO A 150 15.32 -0.19 -23.70
C PRO A 150 15.14 1.03 -22.78
N VAL A 151 13.89 1.43 -22.47
CA VAL A 151 13.62 2.56 -21.56
C VAL A 151 13.84 2.18 -20.09
N ASN A 152 13.62 0.90 -19.77
CA ASN A 152 13.82 0.35 -18.44
C ASN A 152 15.23 -0.16 -18.19
N ASP A 153 16.10 -0.18 -19.19
CA ASP A 153 17.48 -0.64 -19.06
C ASP A 153 18.17 0.06 -17.86
N PRO A 154 18.63 -0.71 -16.85
CA PRO A 154 19.32 -0.12 -15.71
C PRO A 154 20.57 0.66 -16.14
N TYR A 155 21.24 0.26 -17.21
CA TYR A 155 22.48 0.85 -17.72
C TYR A 155 22.25 2.02 -18.68
N ARG A 156 20.99 2.39 -18.96
CA ARG A 156 20.67 3.53 -19.81
C ARG A 156 21.28 4.84 -19.27
N GLU A 157 22.03 5.53 -20.12
CA GLU A 157 22.67 6.80 -19.77
C GLU A 157 21.65 7.91 -19.49
N LYS A 158 21.83 8.63 -18.37
CA LYS A 158 20.92 9.71 -17.92
C LYS A 158 20.93 10.95 -18.86
N GLY A 159 21.91 11.07 -19.75
CA GLY A 159 22.06 12.19 -20.70
C GLY A 159 21.57 11.92 -22.13
N GLY A 160 21.08 10.71 -22.42
CA GLY A 160 20.58 10.36 -23.74
C GLY A 160 19.23 11.01 -24.09
N PRO A 161 18.75 10.84 -25.34
CA PRO A 161 17.45 11.35 -25.77
C PRO A 161 16.34 10.87 -24.84
N ARG A 162 15.46 11.77 -24.39
CA ARG A 162 14.33 11.42 -23.52
C ARG A 162 13.40 10.45 -24.26
N PRO A 163 12.91 9.38 -23.59
CA PRO A 163 11.97 8.48 -24.22
C PRO A 163 10.66 9.23 -24.52
N GLN A 164 9.98 8.80 -25.58
CA GLN A 164 8.59 9.20 -25.76
C GLN A 164 7.77 8.57 -24.64
N LEU A 165 7.04 9.40 -23.91
CA LEU A 165 6.16 8.98 -22.82
C LEU A 165 4.70 9.21 -23.23
N PRO A 166 3.77 8.38 -22.74
CA PRO A 166 4.00 7.19 -21.91
C PRO A 166 4.65 6.04 -22.70
N ILE A 167 5.41 5.17 -22.04
CA ILE A 167 5.86 3.92 -22.65
C ILE A 167 4.74 2.88 -22.67
N GLU A 168 4.78 1.97 -23.63
CA GLU A 168 3.99 0.75 -23.59
C GLU A 168 4.65 -0.28 -22.67
N GLY A 169 3.87 -0.90 -21.79
CA GLY A 169 4.36 -1.88 -20.81
C GLY A 169 4.71 -1.28 -19.44
N PRO A 170 5.36 -2.07 -18.57
CA PRO A 170 5.62 -1.67 -17.19
C PRO A 170 6.79 -0.69 -17.08
N TRP A 171 6.81 0.08 -16.00
CA TRP A 171 7.89 1.01 -15.66
C TRP A 171 8.78 0.43 -14.55
N ARG A 172 10.08 0.25 -14.80
CA ARG A 172 11.05 -0.26 -13.81
C ARG A 172 11.53 0.88 -12.90
N HIS A 173 11.31 0.76 -11.59
CA HIS A 173 11.71 1.76 -10.60
C HIS A 173 13.24 1.87 -10.45
N ALA A 174 13.70 3.02 -9.92
CA ALA A 174 15.12 3.25 -9.69
C ALA A 174 15.69 2.31 -8.61
N SER A 175 14.91 2.00 -7.57
CA SER A 175 15.18 0.92 -6.60
C SER A 175 15.59 -0.39 -7.28
N ILE A 176 14.78 -0.88 -8.23
CA ILE A 176 15.00 -2.13 -8.97
C ILE A 176 16.17 -2.00 -9.95
N LYS A 177 16.34 -0.85 -10.60
CA LYS A 177 17.50 -0.62 -11.48
C LYS A 177 18.82 -0.65 -10.71
N GLY A 178 18.88 0.00 -9.55
CA GLY A 178 20.04 -0.03 -8.66
C GLY A 178 20.30 -1.43 -8.12
N PHE A 179 19.23 -2.14 -7.73
CA PHE A 179 19.28 -3.54 -7.34
C PHE A 179 19.95 -4.44 -8.40
N ILE A 180 19.47 -4.39 -9.65
CA ILE A 180 20.03 -5.21 -10.74
C ILE A 180 21.51 -4.90 -10.95
N LYS A 181 21.90 -3.62 -10.96
CA LYS A 181 23.32 -3.23 -11.09
C LYS A 181 24.19 -3.81 -9.99
N ASN A 182 23.72 -3.76 -8.76
CA ASN A 182 24.48 -4.24 -7.61
C ASN A 182 24.61 -5.77 -7.63
N VAL A 183 23.56 -6.49 -8.05
CA VAL A 183 23.61 -7.95 -8.26
C VAL A 183 24.59 -8.31 -9.38
N ASP A 184 24.51 -7.64 -10.53
CA ASP A 184 25.39 -7.87 -11.68
C ASP A 184 26.86 -7.59 -11.34
N ALA A 185 27.11 -6.62 -10.45
CA ALA A 185 28.44 -6.30 -9.92
C ALA A 185 28.92 -7.26 -8.81
N GLY A 186 28.11 -8.25 -8.40
CA GLY A 186 28.46 -9.21 -7.35
C GLY A 186 28.54 -8.61 -5.95
N LYS A 187 27.84 -7.48 -5.68
CA LYS A 187 27.81 -6.88 -4.35
C LYS A 187 26.98 -7.72 -3.39
N GLU A 188 27.43 -7.80 -2.14
CA GLU A 188 26.68 -8.42 -1.04
C GLU A 188 25.42 -7.61 -0.69
N ASN A 189 25.58 -6.30 -0.52
CA ASN A 189 24.48 -5.35 -0.32
C ASN A 189 23.92 -4.94 -1.68
N THR A 190 22.73 -5.44 -2.00
CA THR A 190 22.14 -5.27 -3.33
C THR A 190 21.24 -4.04 -3.44
N GLY A 191 20.72 -3.49 -2.35
CA GLY A 191 19.80 -2.35 -2.42
C GLY A 191 20.40 -1.09 -3.06
N CYS A 192 19.57 -0.33 -3.76
CA CYS A 192 19.94 0.96 -4.34
C CYS A 192 20.17 1.99 -3.21
N GLU A 193 21.31 2.69 -3.21
CA GLU A 193 21.68 3.65 -2.15
C GLU A 193 21.05 5.04 -2.39
N GLU A 194 20.84 5.39 -3.66
CA GLU A 194 20.37 6.70 -4.07
C GLU A 194 18.84 6.78 -4.22
N ASP A 195 18.15 5.64 -4.21
CA ASP A 195 16.70 5.61 -4.29
C ASP A 195 16.09 5.86 -2.91
N ASN A 196 15.38 6.99 -2.80
CA ASN A 196 14.66 7.38 -1.59
C ASN A 196 13.13 7.40 -1.79
N GLN A 197 12.62 6.55 -2.69
CA GLN A 197 11.20 6.51 -3.05
C GLN A 197 10.38 5.60 -2.12
N ILE A 198 9.05 5.65 -2.26
CA ILE A 198 8.08 4.97 -1.37
C ILE A 198 8.00 3.43 -1.56
N ASP A 199 8.88 2.83 -2.36
CA ASP A 199 8.83 1.40 -2.71
C ASP A 199 8.75 0.48 -1.49
N GLY A 200 9.57 0.73 -0.47
CA GLY A 200 9.58 -0.01 0.79
C GLY A 200 8.21 -0.02 1.45
N ILE A 201 7.54 1.13 1.53
CA ILE A 201 6.20 1.24 2.10
C ILE A 201 5.18 0.49 1.23
N ALA A 202 5.21 0.70 -0.08
CA ALA A 202 4.21 0.15 -0.98
C ALA A 202 4.20 -1.39 -1.02
N LYS A 203 5.32 -2.05 -0.67
CA LYS A 203 5.45 -3.51 -0.66
C LYS A 203 5.45 -4.16 0.72
N LEU A 204 5.30 -3.40 1.81
CA LEU A 204 5.54 -3.91 3.17
C LEU A 204 4.47 -4.89 3.69
N ALA A 205 3.28 -4.92 3.07
CA ALA A 205 2.14 -5.65 3.61
C ALA A 205 2.38 -7.15 3.85
N PRO A 206 2.97 -7.94 2.93
CA PRO A 206 3.21 -9.37 3.13
C PRO A 206 4.11 -9.68 4.33
N ILE A 207 5.19 -8.92 4.50
CA ILE A 207 6.15 -9.19 5.58
C ILE A 207 5.59 -8.79 6.94
N VAL A 208 4.90 -7.64 7.04
CA VAL A 208 4.25 -7.26 8.29
C VAL A 208 3.11 -8.22 8.62
N ALA A 209 2.34 -8.66 7.63
CA ALA A 209 1.29 -9.67 7.83
C ALA A 209 1.83 -10.98 8.42
N LEU A 210 3.01 -11.45 7.97
CA LEU A 210 3.63 -12.67 8.47
C LEU A 210 4.27 -12.52 9.86
N TYR A 211 4.76 -11.32 10.20
CA TYR A 211 5.53 -11.07 11.42
C TYR A 211 4.80 -10.23 12.48
N ALA A 212 3.58 -9.76 12.23
CA ALA A 212 2.81 -8.97 13.18
C ALA A 212 2.75 -9.64 14.57
N GLY A 213 3.08 -8.87 15.61
CA GLY A 213 3.14 -9.31 17.00
C GLY A 213 4.43 -10.05 17.39
N LYS A 214 5.36 -10.29 16.45
CA LYS A 214 6.65 -10.92 16.74
C LYS A 214 7.71 -9.86 17.09
N PRO A 215 8.61 -10.13 18.04
CA PRO A 215 9.58 -9.16 18.53
C PRO A 215 10.65 -8.77 17.50
N ASP A 216 10.80 -9.52 16.42
CA ASP A 216 11.76 -9.34 15.32
C ASP A 216 11.12 -8.73 14.05
N MET A 217 9.82 -8.38 14.06
CA MET A 217 9.10 -7.89 12.88
C MET A 217 9.82 -6.76 12.15
N LEU A 218 10.32 -5.76 12.89
CA LEU A 218 10.99 -4.59 12.30
C LEU A 218 12.35 -4.93 11.69
N GLU A 219 13.09 -5.86 12.30
CA GLU A 219 14.37 -6.35 11.74
C GLU A 219 14.10 -7.02 10.39
N LYS A 220 13.07 -7.87 10.32
CA LYS A 220 12.69 -8.55 9.07
C LYS A 220 12.20 -7.58 8.01
N VAL A 221 11.41 -6.57 8.38
CA VAL A 221 11.02 -5.51 7.46
C VAL A 221 12.24 -4.79 6.90
N GLU A 222 13.19 -4.40 7.75
CA GLU A 222 14.41 -3.73 7.31
C GLU A 222 15.24 -4.59 6.35
N ASP A 223 15.51 -5.84 6.73
CA ASP A 223 16.24 -6.81 5.90
C ASP A 223 15.62 -6.95 4.50
N ALA A 224 14.28 -7.04 4.42
CA ALA A 224 13.57 -7.17 3.15
C ALA A 224 13.59 -5.89 2.30
N VAL A 225 13.51 -4.71 2.93
CA VAL A 225 13.60 -3.41 2.24
C VAL A 225 15.00 -3.23 1.67
N ARG A 226 16.04 -3.54 2.45
CA ARG A 226 17.44 -3.39 2.06
C ARG A 226 17.88 -4.28 0.91
N VAL A 227 17.09 -5.30 0.56
CA VAL A 227 17.32 -6.07 -0.68
C VAL A 227 17.28 -5.16 -1.91
N THR A 228 16.36 -4.19 -2.00
CA THR A 228 16.22 -3.32 -3.19
C THR A 228 16.48 -1.84 -2.91
N GLN A 229 16.41 -1.38 -1.65
CA GLN A 229 16.64 0.01 -1.26
C GLN A 229 17.53 0.03 -0.02
N ASN A 230 18.78 0.44 -0.19
CA ASN A 230 19.74 0.58 0.90
C ASN A 230 19.91 2.06 1.26
N ASN A 231 18.80 2.70 1.66
CA ASN A 231 18.75 4.11 2.01
C ASN A 231 18.06 4.29 3.37
N ASP A 232 18.74 4.95 4.31
CA ASP A 232 18.27 5.02 5.70
C ASP A 232 16.99 5.84 5.88
N LEU A 233 16.73 6.81 4.99
CA LEU A 233 15.45 7.54 4.98
C LEU A 233 14.31 6.61 4.60
N CYS A 234 14.47 5.82 3.53
CA CYS A 234 13.47 4.81 3.14
C CYS A 234 13.21 3.80 4.25
N VAL A 235 14.28 3.31 4.88
CA VAL A 235 14.17 2.32 5.95
C VAL A 235 13.41 2.91 7.13
N ALA A 236 13.78 4.10 7.61
CA ALA A 236 13.10 4.74 8.74
C ALA A 236 11.61 4.99 8.47
N GLU A 237 11.26 5.51 7.29
CA GLU A 237 9.85 5.72 6.92
C GLU A 237 9.08 4.40 6.76
N THR A 238 9.71 3.39 6.16
CA THR A 238 9.08 2.07 6.00
C THR A 238 8.84 1.38 7.34
N LEU A 239 9.77 1.48 8.28
CA LEU A 239 9.61 0.93 9.62
C LEU A 239 8.51 1.65 10.41
N ALA A 240 8.36 2.97 10.25
CA ALA A 240 7.22 3.69 10.82
C ALA A 240 5.89 3.23 10.20
N ALA A 241 5.82 3.06 8.88
CA ALA A 241 4.64 2.51 8.22
C ALA A 241 4.32 1.07 8.66
N ALA A 242 5.35 0.25 8.88
CA ALA A 242 5.20 -1.12 9.39
C ALA A 242 4.58 -1.15 10.79
N ARG A 243 4.97 -0.22 11.68
CA ARG A 243 4.34 -0.07 13.01
C ARG A 243 2.86 0.26 12.91
N PHE A 244 2.47 1.15 11.99
CA PHE A 244 1.05 1.44 11.75
C PHE A 244 0.30 0.22 11.25
N LEU A 245 0.83 -0.47 10.23
CA LEU A 245 0.15 -1.63 9.67
C LEU A 245 0.03 -2.76 10.71
N GLU A 246 1.09 -3.04 11.47
CA GLU A 246 1.04 -3.99 12.58
C GLU A 246 -0.01 -3.59 13.61
N HIS A 247 -0.06 -2.30 14.00
CA HIS A 247 -1.05 -1.82 14.96
C HIS A 247 -2.48 -2.08 14.47
N PHE A 248 -2.79 -1.81 13.19
CA PHE A 248 -4.12 -2.09 12.64
C PHE A 248 -4.40 -3.60 12.48
N ILE A 249 -3.39 -4.41 12.16
CA ILE A 249 -3.52 -5.87 12.14
C ILE A 249 -3.83 -6.41 13.54
N LEU A 250 -3.17 -5.91 14.58
CA LEU A 250 -3.36 -6.42 15.94
C LEU A 250 -4.60 -5.85 16.64
N LYS A 251 -4.92 -4.57 16.40
CA LYS A 251 -5.93 -3.83 17.19
C LYS A 251 -7.16 -3.37 16.39
N ALA A 252 -7.24 -3.71 15.10
CA ALA A 252 -8.27 -3.21 14.18
C ALA A 252 -8.25 -1.67 14.10
N ALA A 253 -9.36 -1.04 13.71
CA ALA A 253 -9.48 0.41 13.56
C ALA A 253 -9.42 1.14 14.92
N ASP A 254 -8.20 1.32 15.42
CA ASP A 254 -7.91 1.99 16.68
C ASP A 254 -7.51 3.46 16.45
N PRO A 255 -8.30 4.44 16.95
CA PRO A 255 -7.98 5.86 16.80
C PRO A 255 -6.68 6.28 17.50
N ALA A 256 -6.16 5.47 18.43
CA ALA A 256 -4.90 5.73 19.13
C ALA A 256 -3.65 5.29 18.33
N ALA A 257 -3.79 4.84 17.07
CA ALA A 257 -2.67 4.35 16.26
C ALA A 257 -1.51 5.37 16.17
N PHE A 258 -1.81 6.65 15.90
CA PHE A 258 -0.79 7.70 15.85
C PHE A 258 -0.04 7.85 17.18
N ASP A 259 -0.77 7.94 18.29
CA ASP A 259 -0.17 8.10 19.62
C ASP A 259 0.70 6.90 19.98
N CYS A 260 0.25 5.68 19.65
CA CYS A 260 1.01 4.46 19.90
C CYS A 260 2.31 4.43 19.08
N VAL A 261 2.25 4.70 17.77
CA VAL A 261 3.43 4.65 16.90
C VAL A 261 4.44 5.74 17.27
N ILE A 262 3.95 6.96 17.54
CA ILE A 262 4.80 8.07 17.97
C ILE A 262 5.47 7.76 19.31
N ALA A 263 4.74 7.18 20.27
CA ALA A 263 5.33 6.76 21.55
C ALA A 263 6.40 5.68 21.36
N GLN A 264 6.19 4.72 20.46
CA GLN A 264 7.18 3.70 20.11
C GLN A 264 8.46 4.30 19.50
N LEU A 265 8.33 5.27 18.60
CA LEU A 265 9.48 5.95 17.98
C LEU A 265 10.27 6.79 18.99
N ASN A 266 9.59 7.36 19.99
CA ASN A 266 10.20 8.16 21.05
C ASN A 266 10.74 7.34 22.23
N ASP A 267 10.48 6.02 22.29
CA ASP A 267 11.01 5.17 23.34
C ASP A 267 12.55 5.06 23.22
N PRO A 268 13.32 5.47 24.24
CA PRO A 268 14.78 5.38 24.23
C PRO A 268 15.30 3.95 24.23
N LYS A 269 14.48 2.96 24.59
CA LYS A 269 14.80 1.53 24.62
C LYS A 269 14.16 0.75 23.46
N ARG A 270 13.61 1.45 22.47
CA ARG A 270 12.97 0.80 21.32
C ARG A 270 13.94 -0.13 20.59
N LYS A 271 13.41 -1.24 20.10
CA LYS A 271 14.15 -2.14 19.19
C LYS A 271 14.20 -1.55 17.78
N ASN A 272 15.25 -1.88 17.05
CA ASN A 272 15.51 -1.44 15.68
C ASN A 272 15.53 0.09 15.51
N SER A 273 16.26 0.79 16.40
CA SER A 273 16.36 2.25 16.39
C SER A 273 17.06 2.75 15.13
N GLN A 274 16.45 3.71 14.45
CA GLN A 274 17.02 4.41 13.30
C GLN A 274 17.47 5.81 13.71
N GLU A 275 18.47 6.36 13.01
CA GLU A 275 18.95 7.72 13.24
C GLU A 275 17.85 8.77 12.98
N LEU A 276 16.99 8.51 12.00
CA LEU A 276 15.94 9.42 11.55
C LEU A 276 14.61 9.31 12.31
N ASP A 277 14.50 8.41 13.30
CA ASP A 277 13.24 8.16 14.03
C ASP A 277 12.64 9.43 14.65
N LYS A 278 13.48 10.33 15.18
CA LYS A 278 13.02 11.60 15.76
C LYS A 278 12.40 12.53 14.71
N ALA A 279 12.99 12.57 13.52
CA ALA A 279 12.46 13.37 12.41
C ALA A 279 11.13 12.77 11.91
N VAL A 280 11.08 11.45 11.74
CA VAL A 280 9.86 10.72 11.36
C VAL A 280 8.74 10.95 12.39
N ALA A 281 9.04 10.85 13.69
CA ALA A 281 8.07 11.15 14.76
C ALA A 281 7.56 12.60 14.67
N GLY A 282 8.43 13.57 14.38
CA GLY A 282 8.07 14.96 14.15
C GLY A 282 7.09 15.13 12.97
N HIS A 283 7.34 14.47 11.84
CA HIS A 283 6.42 14.49 10.70
C HIS A 283 5.08 13.83 11.02
N LEU A 284 5.08 12.71 11.77
CA LEU A 284 3.84 12.06 12.21
C LEU A 284 3.02 12.95 13.15
N TYR A 285 3.67 13.73 14.03
CA TYR A 285 2.99 14.76 14.83
C TYR A 285 2.32 15.80 13.94
N GLN A 286 3.02 16.33 12.94
CA GLN A 286 2.44 17.29 11.99
C GLN A 286 1.24 16.69 11.26
N VAL A 287 1.33 15.45 10.76
CA VAL A 287 0.19 14.77 10.14
C VAL A 287 -0.98 14.66 11.11
N LYS A 288 -0.73 14.27 12.37
CA LYS A 288 -1.76 14.15 13.40
C LYS A 288 -2.50 15.47 13.65
N GLU A 289 -1.77 16.59 13.73
CA GLU A 289 -2.36 17.92 13.92
C GLU A 289 -3.23 18.39 12.75
N GLN A 290 -3.04 17.80 11.58
CA GLN A 290 -3.72 18.18 10.34
C GLN A 290 -4.83 17.21 9.91
N LEU A 291 -5.14 16.16 10.69
CA LEU A 291 -6.12 15.13 10.31
C LEU A 291 -7.54 15.66 10.04
N SER A 292 -7.91 16.80 10.62
CA SER A 292 -9.21 17.45 10.39
C SER A 292 -9.28 18.25 9.10
N LYS A 293 -8.13 18.53 8.46
CA LYS A 293 -8.05 19.33 7.23
C LYS A 293 -8.11 18.45 6.00
N THR A 294 -8.78 18.94 4.98
CA THR A 294 -8.83 18.33 3.66
C THR A 294 -7.52 18.57 2.90
N PRO A 295 -7.18 17.71 1.91
CA PRO A 295 -6.01 17.97 1.06
C PRO A 295 -6.06 19.33 0.35
N LYS A 296 -7.26 19.83 0.00
CA LYS A 296 -7.41 21.16 -0.61
C LYS A 296 -6.99 22.30 0.32
N GLU A 297 -7.20 22.13 1.63
CA GLU A 297 -6.76 23.09 2.65
C GLU A 297 -5.26 22.96 2.95
N LEU A 298 -4.72 21.74 2.91
CA LEU A 298 -3.32 21.47 3.26
C LEU A 298 -2.33 21.78 2.15
N ILE A 299 -2.60 21.33 0.91
CA ILE A 299 -1.64 21.40 -0.19
C ILE A 299 -1.09 22.81 -0.41
N PRO A 300 -1.89 23.89 -0.47
CA PRO A 300 -1.37 25.25 -0.66
C PRO A 300 -0.49 25.76 0.49
N THR A 301 -0.66 25.20 1.69
CA THR A 301 0.08 25.61 2.90
C THR A 301 1.38 24.82 3.11
N VAL A 302 1.42 23.57 2.67
CA VAL A 302 2.56 22.65 2.86
C VAL A 302 3.45 22.61 1.63
N PHE A 303 2.86 22.66 0.43
CA PHE A 303 3.55 22.66 -0.85
C PHE A 303 3.30 24.00 -1.52
N THR A 304 3.93 25.05 -0.99
CA THR A 304 3.96 26.35 -1.65
C THR A 304 4.74 26.17 -2.96
N ASN A 305 4.03 26.22 -4.10
CA ASN A 305 4.55 26.06 -5.47
C ASN A 305 6.07 26.25 -5.59
N ALA A 306 6.78 25.16 -5.91
CA ALA A 306 8.07 25.21 -6.58
C ALA A 306 7.85 25.48 -8.08
#